data_AF-A0A7W1R133-F1
#
_entry.id   AF-A0A7W1R133-F1
#
_cell.length_a   1.000
_cell.length_b   1.000
_cell.length_c   1.000
_cell.angle_alpha   90.00
_cell.angle_beta   90.00
_cell.angle_gamma   90.00
#
_symmetry.space_group_name_H-M   'P 1'
#
loop_
_entity.id
_entity.type
_entity.pdbx_description
1 polymer ?
#
loop_
_entity_poly.entity_id
_entity_poly.type
_entity_poly.pdbx_seq_one_letter_code
_entity_poly.pdbx_strand_id
1 'polypeptide(L)'
;MAAGPLAEPRPARIGVQATTALIELAEICGLARLPVEGRRPMEATTYGVGMAMEEAIERGYADLVVGVGGSASTDGGVGAAAALGARILDARGEPVRPCGSGLAEVASVDLDPMLALLEGVSLVVATDVESPLTGSKGAAQAFGAQKGASAEQIETLDAGLRRWAAVLQEATGVDVRELPGVGAAGGFAAAGKAPQAALVEAQAAGKPVIAVAGSFSANADLAGMSARYSLTVAAGSGGIRYAMPEFCCAR
;
A
#
# COMPACT_ATOMS: atom_id res chain seq x y z
N MET A 1 3.12 -16.84 0.60
CA MET A 1 1.80 -16.77 -0.08
C MET A 1 1.13 -15.49 0.38
N ALA A 2 0.32 -14.84 -0.44
CA ALA A 2 -0.43 -13.65 -0.05
C ALA A 2 -1.85 -13.71 -0.62
N ALA A 3 -2.77 -12.92 -0.06
CA ALA A 3 -4.09 -12.70 -0.65
C ALA A 3 -3.99 -11.84 -1.91
N GLY A 4 -4.70 -12.22 -2.98
CA GLY A 4 -4.83 -11.40 -4.17
C GLY A 4 -5.83 -10.27 -4.03
N PRO A 5 -6.11 -9.55 -5.13
CA PRO A 5 -7.04 -8.44 -5.10
C PRO A 5 -8.41 -8.84 -4.57
N LEU A 6 -8.88 -10.08 -4.78
CA LEU A 6 -10.19 -10.56 -4.35
C LEU A 6 -10.08 -11.59 -3.23
N ALA A 7 -9.05 -11.46 -2.39
CA ALA A 7 -8.73 -12.34 -1.27
C ALA A 7 -8.38 -13.80 -1.66
N GLU A 8 -8.17 -14.08 -2.95
CA GLU A 8 -7.77 -15.41 -3.39
C GLU A 8 -6.30 -15.69 -3.03
N PRO A 9 -5.95 -16.88 -2.50
CA PRO A 9 -4.57 -17.17 -2.16
C PRO A 9 -3.71 -17.24 -3.42
N ARG A 10 -2.57 -16.53 -3.42
CA ARG A 10 -1.65 -16.52 -4.56
C ARG A 10 -0.18 -16.37 -4.17
N PRO A 11 0.74 -16.85 -5.03
CA PRO A 11 2.14 -16.44 -4.94
C PRO A 11 2.27 -14.93 -5.18
N ALA A 12 3.07 -14.30 -4.31
CA ALA A 12 3.49 -12.91 -4.42
C ALA A 12 5.01 -12.88 -4.38
N ARG A 13 5.60 -11.90 -5.06
CA ARG A 13 7.04 -11.69 -5.08
C ARG A 13 7.34 -10.32 -4.48
N ILE A 14 8.40 -10.27 -3.69
CA ILE A 14 8.98 -9.04 -3.16
C ILE A 14 10.44 -8.99 -3.56
N GLY A 15 10.97 -7.79 -3.81
CA GLY A 15 12.41 -7.58 -3.97
C GLY A 15 13.06 -7.46 -2.60
N VAL A 16 14.31 -7.91 -2.47
CA VAL A 16 15.06 -7.76 -1.21
C VAL A 16 16.50 -7.36 -1.52
N GLN A 17 17.05 -6.45 -0.71
CA GLN A 17 18.44 -6.03 -0.80
C GLN A 17 18.93 -5.57 0.58
N ALA A 18 19.97 -6.22 1.11
CA ALA A 18 20.46 -5.97 2.47
C ALA A 18 19.33 -6.03 3.51
N THR A 19 19.05 -4.92 4.21
CA THR A 19 17.98 -4.80 5.22
C THR A 19 16.64 -4.35 4.63
N THR A 20 16.59 -4.11 3.31
CA THR A 20 15.44 -3.53 2.64
C THR A 20 14.60 -4.57 1.89
N ALA A 21 13.28 -4.54 2.09
CA ALA A 21 12.30 -5.24 1.27
C ALA A 21 11.51 -4.25 0.40
N LEU A 22 11.42 -4.55 -0.90
CA LEU A 22 10.64 -3.81 -1.89
C LEU A 22 9.36 -4.59 -2.20
N ILE A 23 8.22 -3.98 -1.93
CA ILE A 23 6.90 -4.58 -2.10
C ILE A 23 6.15 -3.78 -3.17
N GLU A 24 5.78 -4.43 -4.27
CA GLU A 24 4.97 -3.79 -5.31
C GLU A 24 3.50 -4.12 -5.11
N LEU A 25 2.67 -3.10 -4.88
CA LEU A 25 1.23 -3.29 -4.75
C LEU A 25 0.64 -3.96 -6.00
N ALA A 26 1.11 -3.59 -7.20
CA ALA A 26 0.64 -4.18 -8.46
C ALA A 26 0.94 -5.69 -8.57
N GLU A 27 2.00 -6.18 -7.93
CA GLU A 27 2.35 -7.60 -7.90
C GLU A 27 1.40 -8.42 -7.00
N ILE A 28 0.61 -7.77 -6.16
CA ILE A 28 -0.28 -8.45 -5.20
C ILE A 28 -1.73 -8.06 -5.47
N CYS A 29 -2.04 -6.77 -5.34
CA CYS A 29 -3.35 -6.13 -5.54
C CYS A 29 -3.40 -5.32 -6.86
N GLY A 30 -2.77 -5.81 -7.93
CA GLY A 30 -2.74 -5.10 -9.21
C GLY A 30 -4.02 -5.23 -10.06
N LEU A 31 -4.44 -4.13 -10.69
CA LEU A 31 -5.57 -4.09 -11.62
C LEU A 31 -5.34 -5.00 -12.83
N ALA A 32 -4.09 -5.10 -13.31
CA ALA A 32 -3.69 -5.98 -14.40
C ALA A 32 -3.77 -7.48 -14.04
N ARG A 33 -3.96 -7.81 -12.76
CA ARG A 33 -4.17 -9.19 -12.29
C ARG A 33 -5.62 -9.65 -12.39
N LEU A 34 -6.54 -8.75 -12.75
CA LEU A 34 -7.95 -9.06 -12.95
C LEU A 34 -8.34 -8.86 -14.42
N PRO A 35 -9.07 -9.81 -15.02
CA PRO A 35 -9.71 -9.54 -16.30
C PRO A 35 -10.75 -8.41 -16.13
N VAL A 36 -11.06 -7.68 -17.21
CA VAL A 36 -11.91 -6.48 -17.14
C VAL A 36 -13.27 -6.80 -16.53
N GLU A 37 -13.87 -7.91 -16.96
CA GLU A 37 -15.12 -8.48 -16.49
C GLU A 37 -15.07 -9.03 -15.05
N GLY A 38 -13.86 -9.30 -14.54
CA GLY A 38 -13.63 -9.81 -13.18
C GLY A 38 -13.31 -8.72 -12.16
N ARG A 39 -13.29 -7.45 -12.57
CA ARG A 39 -13.03 -6.33 -11.67
C ARG A 39 -14.17 -6.15 -10.68
N ARG A 40 -13.86 -6.21 -9.38
CA ARG A 40 -14.82 -6.04 -8.27
C ARG A 40 -14.33 -4.93 -7.33
N PRO A 41 -14.53 -3.65 -7.69
CA PRO A 41 -13.93 -2.51 -6.98
C PRO A 41 -14.38 -2.38 -5.52
N MET A 42 -15.57 -2.90 -5.18
CA MET A 42 -16.10 -2.91 -3.81
C MET A 42 -15.50 -4.00 -2.93
N GLU A 43 -14.99 -5.07 -3.55
CA GLU A 43 -14.44 -6.25 -2.87
C GLU A 43 -12.91 -6.24 -2.87
N ALA A 44 -12.31 -5.50 -3.80
CA ALA A 44 -10.86 -5.46 -3.97
C ALA A 44 -10.15 -4.97 -2.69
N THR A 45 -9.09 -5.67 -2.29
CA THR A 45 -8.42 -5.49 -0.98
C THR A 45 -6.90 -5.42 -1.07
N THR A 46 -6.30 -4.56 -0.24
CA THR A 46 -4.86 -4.49 0.00
C THR A 46 -4.36 -5.49 1.05
N TYR A 47 -5.22 -6.38 1.57
CA TYR A 47 -4.86 -7.33 2.62
C TYR A 47 -3.58 -8.13 2.33
N GLY A 48 -3.43 -8.63 1.10
CA GLY A 48 -2.21 -9.34 0.73
C GLY A 48 -0.94 -8.49 0.70
N VAL A 49 -1.06 -7.18 0.51
CA VAL A 49 0.09 -6.26 0.63
C VAL A 49 0.55 -6.19 2.07
N GLY A 50 -0.39 -6.08 3.03
CA GLY A 50 -0.07 -6.14 4.45
C GLY A 50 0.53 -7.50 4.87
N MET A 51 0.02 -8.61 4.33
CA MET A 51 0.64 -9.94 4.54
C MET A 51 2.09 -9.99 4.04
N ALA A 52 2.38 -9.37 2.89
CA ALA A 52 3.75 -9.32 2.37
C ALA A 52 4.66 -8.42 3.21
N MET A 53 4.12 -7.36 3.82
CA MET A 53 4.83 -6.51 4.76
C MET A 53 5.13 -7.26 6.05
N GLU A 54 4.13 -7.92 6.65
CA GLU A 54 4.28 -8.77 7.84
C GLU A 54 5.36 -9.83 7.62
N GLU A 55 5.28 -10.61 6.54
CA GLU A 55 6.27 -11.62 6.18
C GLU A 55 7.68 -11.03 6.02
N ALA A 56 7.81 -9.82 5.46
CA ALA A 56 9.11 -9.15 5.35
C ALA A 56 9.67 -8.77 6.73
N ILE A 57 8.83 -8.26 7.62
CA ILE A 57 9.20 -7.93 9.01
C ILE A 57 9.62 -9.19 9.77
N GLU A 58 8.86 -10.28 9.66
CA GLU A 58 9.18 -11.57 10.28
C GLU A 58 10.52 -12.14 9.79
N ARG A 59 10.90 -11.85 8.54
CA ARG A 59 12.20 -12.22 7.95
C ARG A 59 13.35 -11.30 8.38
N GLY A 60 13.08 -10.28 9.19
CA GLY A 60 14.08 -9.34 9.71
C GLY A 60 14.41 -8.16 8.80
N TYR A 61 13.57 -7.87 7.79
CA TYR A 61 13.73 -6.64 7.01
C TYR A 61 13.19 -5.45 7.80
N ALA A 62 14.08 -4.54 8.16
CA ALA A 62 13.74 -3.34 8.94
C ALA A 62 13.37 -2.14 8.05
N ASP A 63 13.72 -2.17 6.75
CA ASP A 63 13.37 -1.11 5.81
C ASP A 63 12.39 -1.64 4.77
N LEU A 64 11.17 -1.12 4.74
CA LEU A 64 10.14 -1.47 3.77
C LEU A 64 9.93 -0.33 2.78
N VAL A 65 10.02 -0.64 1.49
CA VAL A 65 9.64 0.26 0.40
C VAL A 65 8.44 -0.32 -0.32
N VAL A 66 7.30 0.37 -0.28
CA VAL A 66 6.07 -0.07 -0.94
C VAL A 66 5.79 0.82 -2.16
N GLY A 67 5.90 0.24 -3.34
CA GLY A 67 5.53 0.91 -4.60
C GLY A 67 4.02 0.87 -4.82
N VAL A 68 3.39 2.04 -4.90
CA VAL A 68 1.93 2.17 -4.98
C VAL A 68 1.50 2.71 -6.35
N GLY A 69 1.21 1.78 -7.26
CA GLY A 69 0.73 2.07 -8.61
C GLY A 69 -0.08 0.90 -9.15
N GLY A 70 -0.95 1.16 -10.13
CA GLY A 70 -1.70 0.11 -10.81
C GLY A 70 -2.65 -0.71 -9.92
N SER A 71 -3.16 -0.15 -8.82
CA SER A 71 -4.01 -0.84 -7.84
C SER A 71 -5.38 -1.26 -8.39
N ALA A 72 -5.85 -2.44 -8.00
CA ALA A 72 -7.22 -2.89 -8.18
C ALA A 72 -8.21 -2.34 -7.13
N SER A 73 -7.73 -2.00 -5.93
CA SER A 73 -8.56 -1.63 -4.77
C SER A 73 -8.79 -0.13 -4.62
N THR A 74 -9.88 0.23 -3.93
CA THR A 74 -10.12 1.56 -3.35
C THR A 74 -10.57 1.37 -1.91
N ASP A 75 -9.72 0.75 -1.10
CA ASP A 75 -10.03 0.31 0.26
C ASP A 75 -9.34 1.15 1.34
N GLY A 76 -8.70 2.28 0.99
CA GLY A 76 -8.12 3.18 1.99
C GLY A 76 -6.93 2.60 2.76
N GLY A 77 -6.34 1.49 2.28
CA GLY A 77 -5.35 0.72 3.03
C GLY A 77 -5.91 -0.08 4.20
N VAL A 78 -7.24 -0.13 4.37
CA VAL A 78 -7.92 -0.88 5.46
C VAL A 78 -7.51 -2.36 5.44
N GLY A 79 -7.31 -2.93 4.25
CA GLY A 79 -6.89 -4.32 4.10
C GLY A 79 -5.49 -4.56 4.64
N ALA A 80 -4.52 -3.74 4.23
CA ALA A 80 -3.16 -3.87 4.71
C ALA A 80 -3.01 -3.58 6.21
N ALA A 81 -3.72 -2.57 6.72
CA ALA A 81 -3.75 -2.28 8.15
C ALA A 81 -4.30 -3.48 8.95
N ALA A 82 -5.39 -4.09 8.48
CA ALA A 82 -5.96 -5.28 9.12
C ALA A 82 -4.99 -6.49 9.10
N ALA A 83 -4.30 -6.72 7.97
CA ALA A 83 -3.30 -7.78 7.86
C ALA A 83 -2.11 -7.57 8.80
N LEU A 84 -1.72 -6.31 9.07
CA LEU A 84 -0.68 -5.96 10.03
C LEU A 84 -1.16 -5.95 11.49
N GLY A 85 -2.43 -6.34 11.75
CA GLY A 85 -2.97 -6.51 13.10
C GLY A 85 -3.87 -5.37 13.61
N ALA A 86 -4.11 -4.31 12.83
CA ALA A 86 -5.06 -3.27 13.23
C ALA A 86 -6.47 -3.87 13.37
N ARG A 87 -7.16 -3.54 14.46
CA ARG A 87 -8.54 -3.99 14.70
C ARG A 87 -9.50 -2.90 14.27
N ILE A 88 -10.14 -3.11 13.14
CA ILE A 88 -11.03 -2.13 12.50
C ILE A 88 -12.45 -2.66 12.65
N LEU A 89 -13.28 -1.96 13.43
CA LEU A 89 -14.52 -2.50 13.96
C LEU A 89 -15.75 -1.70 13.50
N ASP A 90 -16.88 -2.39 13.36
CA ASP A 90 -18.19 -1.79 13.13
C ASP A 90 -18.81 -1.27 14.45
N ALA A 91 -20.00 -0.68 14.36
CA ALA A 91 -20.70 -0.13 15.52
C ALA A 91 -21.14 -1.19 16.56
N ARG A 92 -21.05 -2.48 16.22
CA ARG A 92 -21.34 -3.62 17.11
C ARG A 92 -20.07 -4.18 17.75
N GLY A 93 -18.89 -3.64 17.39
CA GLY A 93 -17.60 -4.14 17.86
C GLY A 93 -17.08 -5.34 17.07
N GLU A 94 -17.68 -5.65 15.91
CA GLU A 94 -17.27 -6.76 15.06
C GLU A 94 -16.28 -6.28 13.98
N PRO A 95 -15.32 -7.12 13.54
CA PRO A 95 -14.40 -6.76 12.47
C PRO A 95 -15.13 -6.40 11.17
N VAL A 96 -14.79 -5.25 10.59
CA VAL A 96 -15.29 -4.90 9.25
C VAL A 96 -14.64 -5.79 8.19
N ARG A 97 -15.32 -5.95 7.05
CA ARG A 97 -14.67 -6.58 5.90
C ARG A 97 -13.49 -5.70 5.44
N PRO A 98 -12.26 -6.25 5.30
CA PRO A 98 -11.07 -5.47 4.95
C PRO A 98 -11.01 -5.10 3.46
N CYS A 99 -11.98 -4.33 2.95
CA CYS A 99 -12.09 -3.93 1.55
C CYS A 99 -12.90 -2.63 1.40
N GLY A 100 -13.04 -2.13 0.16
CA GLY A 100 -13.74 -0.87 -0.13
C GLY A 100 -15.19 -0.81 0.38
N SER A 101 -15.95 -1.90 0.30
CA SER A 101 -17.33 -1.95 0.82
C SER A 101 -17.39 -1.89 2.35
N GLY A 102 -16.43 -2.49 3.04
CA GLY A 102 -16.38 -2.47 4.51
C GLY A 102 -16.09 -1.09 5.09
N LEU A 103 -15.52 -0.16 4.31
CA LEU A 103 -15.28 1.22 4.75
C LEU A 103 -16.56 1.92 5.21
N ALA A 104 -17.72 1.58 4.66
CA ALA A 104 -19.00 2.16 5.03
C ALA A 104 -19.43 1.82 6.47
N GLU A 105 -18.93 0.71 7.00
CA GLU A 105 -19.32 0.16 8.31
C GLU A 105 -18.34 0.55 9.43
N VAL A 106 -17.18 1.13 9.10
CA VAL A 106 -16.15 1.47 10.09
C VAL A 106 -16.68 2.46 11.13
N ALA A 107 -16.57 2.08 12.40
CA ALA A 107 -16.95 2.88 13.55
C ALA A 107 -15.76 3.22 14.44
N SER A 108 -14.79 2.31 14.58
CA SER A 108 -13.60 2.54 15.42
C SER A 108 -12.39 1.75 14.92
N VAL A 109 -11.20 2.16 15.36
CA VAL A 109 -9.95 1.43 15.12
C VAL A 109 -9.07 1.38 16.36
N ASP A 110 -8.50 0.21 16.61
CA ASP A 110 -7.37 0.01 17.52
C ASP A 110 -6.13 -0.33 16.67
N LEU A 111 -5.14 0.57 16.73
CA LEU A 111 -3.90 0.49 15.94
C LEU A 111 -2.74 -0.12 16.75
N ASP A 112 -2.89 -0.34 18.06
CA ASP A 112 -1.78 -0.73 18.93
C ASP A 112 -1.08 -2.02 18.48
N PRO A 113 -1.78 -3.10 18.08
CA PRO A 113 -1.12 -4.31 17.62
C PRO A 113 -0.31 -4.08 16.33
N MET A 114 -0.82 -3.24 15.43
CA MET A 114 -0.12 -2.87 14.20
C MET A 114 1.13 -2.04 14.49
N LEU A 115 1.03 -1.06 15.40
CA LEU A 115 2.16 -0.23 15.79
C LEU A 115 3.25 -1.03 16.50
N ALA A 116 2.88 -2.04 17.28
CA ALA A 116 3.84 -2.96 17.89
C ALA A 116 4.58 -3.80 16.85
N LEU A 117 3.90 -4.31 15.81
CA LEU A 117 4.54 -5.02 14.70
C LEU A 117 5.50 -4.14 13.89
N LEU A 118 5.16 -2.85 13.75
CA LEU A 118 5.95 -1.87 13.01
C LEU A 118 7.05 -1.21 13.86
N GLU A 119 7.22 -1.61 15.12
CA GLU A 119 8.24 -1.01 15.99
C GLU A 119 9.65 -1.26 15.41
N GLY A 120 10.41 -0.18 15.21
CA GLY A 120 11.74 -0.24 14.61
C GLY A 120 11.76 -0.47 13.10
N VAL A 121 10.61 -0.53 12.44
CA VAL A 121 10.48 -0.64 10.97
C VAL A 121 10.42 0.74 10.34
N SER A 122 11.29 1.00 9.38
CA SER A 122 11.21 2.15 8.48
C SER A 122 10.29 1.82 7.31
N LEU A 123 9.23 2.60 7.09
CA LEU A 123 8.28 2.40 5.99
C LEU A 123 8.26 3.59 5.04
N VAL A 124 8.52 3.31 3.77
CA VAL A 124 8.47 4.25 2.65
C VAL A 124 7.38 3.82 1.69
N VAL A 125 6.48 4.73 1.33
CA VAL A 125 5.44 4.47 0.33
C VAL A 125 5.71 5.32 -0.92
N ALA A 126 6.14 4.71 -2.02
CA ALA A 126 6.49 5.42 -3.25
C ALA A 126 5.27 5.63 -4.16
N THR A 127 4.84 6.88 -4.34
CA THR A 127 3.66 7.26 -5.14
C THR A 127 3.94 8.39 -6.12
N ASP A 128 3.41 8.26 -7.34
CA ASP A 128 3.51 9.23 -8.43
C ASP A 128 2.32 10.18 -8.59
N VAL A 129 1.28 10.05 -7.77
CA VAL A 129 0.07 10.88 -7.84
C VAL A 129 -0.07 11.80 -6.62
N GLU A 130 -0.76 12.93 -6.82
CA GLU A 130 -1.04 13.93 -5.78
C GLU A 130 -2.49 13.93 -5.33
N SER A 131 -3.29 12.98 -5.83
CA SER A 131 -4.71 12.89 -5.51
C SER A 131 -4.92 12.84 -3.98
N PRO A 132 -5.79 13.69 -3.42
CA PRO A 132 -6.19 13.57 -2.03
C PRO A 132 -6.97 12.27 -1.80
N LEU A 133 -7.21 11.93 -0.53
CA LEU A 133 -7.93 10.70 -0.18
C LEU A 133 -9.36 10.72 -0.73
N THR A 134 -10.05 11.86 -0.59
CA THR A 134 -11.49 12.00 -0.82
C THR A 134 -11.83 13.27 -1.61
N GLY A 135 -13.09 13.40 -2.02
CA GLY A 135 -13.60 14.58 -2.72
C GLY A 135 -13.50 14.46 -4.24
N SER A 136 -13.79 15.56 -4.95
CA SER A 136 -13.91 15.57 -6.42
C SER A 136 -12.64 15.19 -7.17
N LYS A 137 -11.47 15.27 -6.51
CA LYS A 137 -10.17 14.81 -7.02
C LYS A 137 -9.63 13.60 -6.24
N GLY A 138 -10.44 13.03 -5.37
CA GLY A 138 -10.09 11.96 -4.44
C GLY A 138 -9.85 10.62 -5.12
N ALA A 139 -9.36 9.64 -4.36
CA ALA A 139 -8.98 8.32 -4.87
C ALA A 139 -10.10 7.63 -5.67
N ALA A 140 -11.32 7.63 -5.13
CA ALA A 140 -12.48 7.00 -5.76
C ALA A 140 -12.90 7.74 -7.04
N GLN A 141 -12.93 9.07 -7.01
CA GLN A 141 -13.33 9.89 -8.16
C GLN A 141 -12.30 9.82 -9.30
N ALA A 142 -11.00 9.88 -8.97
CA ALA A 142 -9.94 9.87 -9.96
C ALA A 142 -9.70 8.48 -10.58
N PHE A 143 -9.84 7.41 -9.79
CA PHE A 143 -9.38 6.08 -10.20
C PHE A 143 -10.43 4.97 -10.11
N GLY A 144 -11.64 5.24 -9.60
CA GLY A 144 -12.68 4.23 -9.42
C GLY A 144 -13.19 3.65 -10.73
N ALA A 145 -13.47 4.50 -11.73
CA ALA A 145 -14.03 4.06 -13.01
C ALA A 145 -13.12 3.05 -13.74
N GLN A 146 -11.81 3.29 -13.80
CA GLN A 146 -10.87 2.33 -14.39
C GLN A 146 -10.79 1.01 -13.61
N LYS A 147 -11.10 1.02 -12.31
CA LYS A 147 -11.18 -0.19 -11.47
C LYS A 147 -12.52 -0.92 -11.61
N GLY A 148 -13.42 -0.44 -12.48
CA GLY A 148 -14.72 -1.05 -12.76
C GLY A 148 -15.86 -0.52 -11.89
N ALA A 149 -15.68 0.60 -11.17
CA ALA A 149 -16.72 1.16 -10.32
C ALA A 149 -17.77 1.94 -11.13
N SER A 150 -19.05 1.72 -10.83
CA SER A 150 -20.13 2.59 -11.29
C SER A 150 -20.09 3.96 -10.59
N ALA A 151 -20.84 4.94 -11.08
CA ALA A 151 -20.92 6.26 -10.43
C ALA A 151 -21.41 6.16 -8.97
N GLU A 152 -22.44 5.33 -8.71
CA GLU A 152 -22.96 5.07 -7.36
C GLU A 152 -21.91 4.40 -6.45
N GLN A 153 -21.15 3.45 -6.99
CA GLN A 153 -20.06 2.81 -6.26
C GLN A 153 -18.93 3.79 -5.95
N ILE A 154 -18.61 4.71 -6.87
CA ILE A 154 -17.62 5.77 -6.65
C ILE A 154 -18.06 6.67 -5.48
N GLU A 155 -19.32 7.09 -5.44
CA GLU A 155 -19.87 7.88 -4.33
C GLU A 155 -19.81 7.11 -3.01
N THR A 156 -20.17 5.83 -3.03
CA THR A 156 -20.12 4.94 -1.86
C THR A 156 -18.69 4.79 -1.33
N LEU A 157 -17.71 4.54 -2.22
CA LEU A 157 -16.30 4.41 -1.86
C LEU A 157 -15.74 5.73 -1.31
N ASP A 158 -16.05 6.85 -1.94
CA ASP A 158 -15.61 8.18 -1.49
C ASP A 158 -16.19 8.53 -0.10
N ALA A 159 -17.46 8.19 0.15
CA ALA A 159 -18.08 8.32 1.47
C ALA A 159 -17.44 7.40 2.51
N GLY A 160 -17.15 6.14 2.16
CA GLY A 160 -16.44 5.19 3.01
C GLY A 160 -15.02 5.68 3.36
N LEU A 161 -14.27 6.20 2.39
CA LEU A 161 -12.95 6.78 2.62
C LEU A 161 -13.00 8.01 3.54
N ARG A 162 -14.04 8.86 3.45
CA ARG A 162 -14.22 9.99 4.39
C ARG A 162 -14.47 9.50 5.82
N ARG A 163 -15.31 8.48 5.98
CA ARG A 163 -15.58 7.84 7.27
C ARG A 163 -14.30 7.26 7.86
N TRP A 164 -13.55 6.52 7.07
CA TRP A 164 -12.26 5.95 7.49
C TRP A 164 -11.26 7.02 7.93
N ALA A 165 -11.14 8.10 7.16
CA ALA A 165 -10.27 9.22 7.52
C ALA A 165 -10.67 9.89 8.84
N ALA A 166 -11.97 10.04 9.10
CA ALA A 166 -12.46 10.60 10.36
C ALA A 166 -12.13 9.70 11.56
N VAL A 167 -12.30 8.37 11.41
CA VAL A 167 -11.95 7.40 12.45
C VAL A 167 -10.44 7.37 12.71
N LEU A 168 -9.61 7.46 11.66
CA LEU A 168 -8.16 7.60 11.83
C LEU A 168 -7.78 8.90 12.54
N GLN A 169 -8.43 10.01 12.20
CA GLN A 169 -8.19 11.30 12.86
C GLN A 169 -8.56 11.26 14.35
N GLU A 170 -9.66 10.60 14.70
CA GLU A 170 -10.05 10.41 16.09
C GLU A 170 -9.05 9.54 16.86
N ALA A 171 -8.58 8.44 16.25
CA ALA A 171 -7.63 7.53 16.87
C ALA A 171 -6.19 8.10 17.01
N THR A 172 -5.77 8.95 16.07
CA THR A 172 -4.36 9.39 15.97
C THR A 172 -4.14 10.89 16.21
N GLY A 173 -5.19 11.69 16.15
CA GLY A 173 -5.11 13.16 16.11
C GLY A 173 -4.66 13.75 14.77
N VAL A 174 -4.37 12.91 13.76
CA VAL A 174 -3.86 13.34 12.45
C VAL A 174 -4.97 13.30 11.40
N ASP A 175 -5.21 14.44 10.74
CA ASP A 175 -6.11 14.48 9.58
C ASP A 175 -5.39 14.03 8.31
N VAL A 176 -5.55 12.76 7.96
CA VAL A 176 -4.91 12.19 6.76
C VAL A 176 -5.42 12.81 5.46
N ARG A 177 -6.55 13.53 5.45
CA ARG A 177 -7.11 14.15 4.22
C ARG A 177 -6.30 15.34 3.76
N GLU A 178 -5.58 16.00 4.68
CA GLU A 178 -4.75 17.17 4.41
C GLU A 178 -3.36 16.79 3.86
N LEU A 179 -3.04 15.50 3.84
CA LEU A 179 -1.77 15.01 3.34
C LEU A 179 -1.81 14.87 1.81
N PRO A 180 -0.83 15.40 1.07
CA PRO A 180 -0.80 15.27 -0.38
C PRO A 180 -0.47 13.82 -0.81
N GLY A 181 -1.15 13.31 -1.84
CA GLY A 181 -0.86 12.00 -2.45
C GLY A 181 -1.47 10.79 -1.73
N VAL A 182 -2.16 10.98 -0.61
CA VAL A 182 -2.76 9.87 0.15
C VAL A 182 -3.86 9.11 -0.61
N GLY A 183 -4.43 9.70 -1.65
CA GLY A 183 -5.40 9.03 -2.52
C GLY A 183 -4.78 8.02 -3.50
N ALA A 184 -3.45 7.93 -3.55
CA ALA A 184 -2.80 6.95 -4.40
C ALA A 184 -3.13 5.52 -3.99
N ALA A 185 -3.14 4.63 -4.99
CA ALA A 185 -3.52 3.24 -4.85
C ALA A 185 -4.82 3.02 -4.03
N GLY A 186 -5.81 3.90 -4.20
CA GLY A 186 -7.09 3.73 -3.53
C GLY A 186 -7.13 4.18 -2.07
N GLY A 187 -6.19 5.02 -1.65
CA GLY A 187 -6.09 5.50 -0.27
C GLY A 187 -5.02 4.82 0.58
N PHE A 188 -4.29 3.87 0.00
CA PHE A 188 -3.23 3.12 0.67
C PHE A 188 -2.00 3.98 0.99
N ALA A 189 -1.77 5.07 0.26
CA ALA A 189 -0.54 5.85 0.33
C ALA A 189 -0.52 6.95 1.41
N ALA A 190 -1.08 6.70 2.59
CA ALA A 190 -1.27 7.70 3.64
C ALA A 190 0.01 8.40 4.18
N ALA A 191 1.20 8.15 3.60
CA ALA A 191 2.46 8.83 3.88
C ALA A 191 3.11 9.38 2.58
N GLY A 192 3.08 10.70 2.38
CA GLY A 192 3.51 11.41 1.15
C GLY A 192 4.99 11.91 1.06
N LYS A 193 5.31 12.53 -0.09
CA LYS A 193 6.60 12.85 -0.82
C LYS A 193 7.88 13.29 -0.06
N ALA A 194 9.06 12.89 -0.56
CA ALA A 194 10.42 13.32 -0.20
C ALA A 194 11.32 13.49 -1.46
N PRO A 195 11.83 14.71 -1.72
CA PRO A 195 12.84 14.99 -2.74
C PRO A 195 14.22 14.42 -2.38
N GLN A 196 15.05 14.17 -3.40
CA GLN A 196 16.44 13.68 -3.25
C GLN A 196 17.32 14.57 -2.34
N ALA A 197 17.06 15.87 -2.26
CA ALA A 197 17.77 16.80 -1.37
C ALA A 197 17.50 16.52 0.12
N ALA A 198 16.28 16.09 0.48
CA ALA A 198 15.92 15.76 1.85
C ALA A 198 16.59 14.45 2.32
N LEU A 199 16.84 13.51 1.40
CA LEU A 199 17.57 12.28 1.67
C LEU A 199 19.04 12.56 2.04
N VAL A 200 19.67 13.51 1.32
CA VAL A 200 21.06 13.93 1.56
C VAL A 200 21.20 14.68 2.89
N GLU A 201 20.28 15.59 3.23
CA GLU A 201 20.32 16.30 4.50
C GLU A 201 20.00 15.40 5.71
N ALA A 202 19.06 14.45 5.58
CA ALA A 202 18.70 13.56 6.67
C ALA A 202 19.78 12.49 6.95
N GLN A 203 20.45 12.00 5.90
CA GLN A 203 21.67 11.18 6.04
C GLN A 203 22.82 11.96 6.67
N ALA A 204 23.03 13.22 6.27
CA ALA A 204 24.04 14.09 6.87
C ALA A 204 23.75 14.43 8.35
N ALA A 205 22.47 14.41 8.76
CA ALA A 205 22.04 14.69 10.13
C ALA A 205 21.92 13.44 11.03
N GLY A 206 22.18 12.23 10.52
CA GLY A 206 22.08 10.98 11.29
C GLY A 206 20.67 10.68 11.82
N LYS A 207 19.63 11.20 11.14
CA LYS A 207 18.22 11.01 11.50
C LYS A 207 17.58 9.94 10.61
N PRO A 208 16.64 9.12 11.12
CA PRO A 208 15.87 8.19 10.29
C PRO A 208 15.12 8.96 9.20
N VAL A 209 15.26 8.52 7.95
CA VAL A 209 14.77 9.23 6.76
C VAL A 209 13.42 8.67 6.33
N ILE A 210 12.39 9.50 6.31
CA ILE A 210 11.15 9.27 5.55
C ILE A 210 11.45 9.66 4.10
N ALA A 211 11.67 8.68 3.23
CA ALA A 211 11.78 8.89 1.79
C ALA A 211 10.41 8.65 1.13
N VAL A 212 10.00 9.48 0.18
CA VAL A 212 8.84 9.23 -0.66
C VAL A 212 9.13 9.73 -2.06
N ALA A 213 9.26 8.84 -3.04
CA ALA A 213 9.51 9.25 -4.42
C ALA A 213 8.25 9.06 -5.28
N GLY A 214 8.01 10.03 -6.16
CA GLY A 214 7.00 9.97 -7.20
C GLY A 214 7.55 10.00 -8.61
N SER A 215 6.94 9.14 -9.43
CA SER A 215 6.97 8.90 -10.87
C SER A 215 8.24 8.29 -11.49
N PHE A 216 8.04 7.24 -12.29
CA PHE A 216 8.82 6.99 -13.49
C PHE A 216 7.87 6.99 -14.68
N SER A 217 7.69 8.16 -15.31
CA SER A 217 7.28 8.17 -16.73
C SER A 217 8.51 7.87 -17.59
N ALA A 218 8.30 7.34 -18.80
CA ALA A 218 9.37 6.98 -19.74
C ALA A 218 10.30 8.15 -20.15
N ASN A 219 9.91 9.40 -19.85
CA ASN A 219 10.64 10.61 -20.22
C ASN A 219 11.06 11.47 -19.00
N ALA A 220 11.09 10.89 -17.80
CA ALA A 220 11.61 11.61 -16.64
C ALA A 220 13.08 12.00 -16.88
N ASP A 221 13.45 13.25 -16.57
CA ASP A 221 14.85 13.69 -16.58
C ASP A 221 15.57 13.10 -15.37
N LEU A 222 16.52 12.22 -15.65
CA LEU A 222 17.24 11.40 -14.67
C LEU A 222 18.72 11.75 -14.62
N ALA A 223 19.12 12.93 -15.13
CA ALA A 223 20.52 13.35 -15.23
C ALA A 223 21.27 13.42 -13.88
N GLY A 224 20.55 13.38 -12.74
CA GLY A 224 21.11 13.34 -11.39
C GLY A 224 21.19 11.97 -10.70
N MET A 225 20.80 10.87 -11.35
CA MET A 225 20.83 9.53 -10.76
C MET A 225 22.12 8.78 -11.12
N SER A 226 22.98 8.51 -10.12
CA SER A 226 24.30 7.90 -10.31
C SER A 226 24.31 6.37 -10.38
N ALA A 227 23.15 5.71 -10.44
CA ALA A 227 23.08 4.29 -10.75
C ALA A 227 21.80 3.94 -11.53
N ARG A 228 21.98 3.35 -12.71
CA ARG A 228 20.91 2.79 -13.53
C ARG A 228 20.57 1.39 -13.00
N TYR A 229 19.34 1.20 -12.52
CA TYR A 229 18.77 -0.14 -12.44
C TYR A 229 17.50 -0.16 -13.29
N SER A 230 17.64 -0.64 -14.53
CA SER A 230 16.48 -1.02 -15.32
C SER A 230 16.00 -2.38 -14.85
N LEU A 231 14.76 -2.47 -14.36
CA LEU A 231 14.13 -3.72 -13.92
C LEU A 231 14.07 -4.76 -15.06
N THR A 232 14.02 -4.34 -16.33
CA THR A 232 14.09 -5.22 -17.51
C THR A 232 15.51 -5.71 -17.80
N VAL A 233 16.55 -4.93 -17.46
CA VAL A 233 17.97 -5.30 -17.63
C VAL A 233 18.47 -6.15 -16.44
N ALA A 234 17.99 -5.88 -15.22
CA ALA A 234 18.26 -6.71 -14.05
C ALA A 234 17.63 -8.12 -14.17
N ALA A 235 16.48 -8.23 -14.85
CA ALA A 235 15.89 -9.51 -15.24
C ALA A 235 16.68 -10.26 -16.35
N GLY A 236 17.76 -9.66 -16.86
CA GLY A 236 18.57 -10.16 -17.96
C GLY A 236 20.06 -10.30 -17.65
N SER A 237 20.46 -10.57 -16.40
CA SER A 237 21.69 -11.30 -16.01
C SER A 237 21.99 -11.08 -14.51
N GLY A 238 21.65 -12.05 -13.67
CA GLY A 238 22.11 -12.07 -12.27
C GLY A 238 21.01 -12.30 -11.24
N GLY A 239 20.49 -13.53 -11.21
CA GLY A 239 19.94 -14.17 -10.00
C GLY A 239 18.81 -13.45 -9.26
N ILE A 240 17.58 -13.56 -9.79
CA ILE A 240 16.37 -13.56 -8.95
C ILE A 240 16.57 -14.65 -7.89
N ARG A 241 16.82 -14.27 -6.63
CA ARG A 241 16.76 -15.23 -5.53
C ARG A 241 15.30 -15.40 -5.14
N TYR A 242 14.73 -16.51 -5.58
CA TYR A 242 13.47 -17.02 -5.05
C TYR A 242 13.61 -17.22 -3.55
N ALA A 243 12.66 -16.71 -2.76
CA ALA A 243 12.38 -17.30 -1.46
C ALA A 243 11.82 -18.70 -1.74
N MET A 244 12.71 -19.68 -1.87
CA MET A 244 12.35 -21.09 -2.01
C MET A 244 11.73 -21.55 -0.69
N PRO A 245 10.66 -22.35 -0.72
CA PRO A 245 10.11 -22.93 0.49
C PRO A 245 10.94 -24.16 0.83
N GLU A 246 11.78 -24.09 1.85
CA GLU A 246 12.17 -25.32 2.54
C GLU A 246 11.02 -25.74 3.45
N PHE A 247 10.02 -26.37 2.84
CA PHE A 247 9.12 -27.28 3.53
C PHE A 247 9.95 -28.46 4.03
N CYS A 248 10.44 -28.37 5.27
CA CYS A 248 10.81 -29.55 6.02
C CYS A 248 9.52 -30.17 6.56
N CYS A 249 8.86 -30.99 5.74
CA CYS A 249 7.90 -31.96 6.26
C CYS A 249 8.68 -33.07 6.97
N ALA A 250 8.65 -33.00 8.31
CA ALA A 250 8.75 -34.07 9.31
C ALA A 250 9.90 -35.11 9.25
N ARG A 251 10.24 -35.59 10.44
CA ARG A 251 11.02 -36.81 10.77
C ARG A 251 11.19 -37.84 9.65
#